data_AF-A0AA42TCK9-F1
#
_entry.id   AF-A0AA42TCK9-F1
#
_cell.length_a   1.000
_cell.length_b   1.000
_cell.length_c   1.000
_cell.angle_alpha   90.00
_cell.angle_beta   90.00
_cell.angle_gamma   90.00
#
_symmetry.space_group_name_H-M   'P 1'
#
loop_
_entity.id
_entity.type
_entity.pdbx_description
1 polymer ?
#
loop_
_entity_poly.entity_id
_entity_poly.type
_entity_poly.pdbx_seq_one_letter_code
_entity_poly.pdbx_strand_id
1 'polypeptide(L)'
;MVARSEKVGGSAAALECSEVIMLSAMREWLQPEADLSESQGIYLDAVDAADEEALLAYAALARICPWPSGRGANEERALAERLAQIASGFILEGKLEAGTYVLAEAAGGSRGDEVITVSPEHLSLLRGMNTRALGRAVMLMDSKRPYGDMSYFYIDMARTLGEPVPLDASGRASFLPEVIARYDELHGQMLGVVRVFWRFAEPAQSGV
;
A
#
# COMPACT_ATOMS: atom_id res chain seq x y z
N MET A 1 -2.51 -34.21 52.49
CA MET A 1 -1.72 -34.42 51.26
C MET A 1 -2.62 -34.05 50.09
N VAL A 2 -2.50 -32.82 49.59
CA VAL A 2 -3.35 -32.27 48.52
C VAL A 2 -2.54 -32.33 47.23
N ALA A 3 -2.99 -33.12 46.26
CA ALA A 3 -2.37 -33.22 44.95
C ALA A 3 -2.63 -31.91 44.18
N ARG A 4 -1.57 -31.17 43.86
CA ARG A 4 -1.62 -30.07 42.90
C ARG A 4 -1.63 -30.68 41.50
N SER A 5 -2.69 -30.42 40.76
CA SER A 5 -2.76 -30.66 39.32
C SER A 5 -2.11 -29.46 38.63
N GLU A 6 -0.89 -29.65 38.14
CA GLU A 6 -0.23 -28.66 37.30
C GLU A 6 -0.91 -28.67 35.92
N LYS A 7 -1.66 -27.60 35.63
CA LYS A 7 -2.13 -27.30 34.28
C LYS A 7 -0.90 -27.08 33.39
N VAL A 8 -0.57 -28.06 32.57
CA VAL A 8 0.20 -27.84 31.33
C VAL A 8 -0.72 -27.09 30.37
N GLY A 9 -0.77 -25.77 30.52
CA GLY A 9 -1.33 -24.87 29.53
C GLY A 9 -0.26 -24.57 28.49
N GLY A 10 -0.06 -25.50 27.55
CA GLY A 10 0.68 -25.19 26.33
C GLY A 10 -0.04 -24.04 25.64
N SER A 11 0.60 -22.87 25.61
CA SER A 11 0.20 -21.77 24.74
C SER A 11 0.19 -22.33 23.32
N ALA A 12 -1.00 -22.49 22.75
CA ALA A 12 -1.14 -22.67 21.32
C ALA A 12 -0.62 -21.36 20.72
N ALA A 13 0.66 -21.34 20.34
CA ALA A 13 1.20 -20.32 19.47
C ALA A 13 0.27 -20.30 18.26
N ALA A 14 -0.54 -19.24 18.13
CA ALA A 14 -1.19 -18.94 16.88
C ALA A 14 -0.06 -19.00 15.84
N LEU A 15 -0.21 -19.86 14.83
CA LEU A 15 0.72 -19.94 13.71
C LEU A 15 0.92 -18.51 13.21
N GLU A 16 2.06 -17.88 13.55
CA GLU A 16 2.33 -16.53 13.09
C GLU A 16 2.38 -16.59 11.57
N CYS A 17 1.45 -15.89 10.95
CA CYS A 17 1.42 -15.76 9.52
C CYS A 17 2.72 -15.18 9.01
N SER A 18 3.38 -15.89 8.09
CA SER A 18 4.56 -15.35 7.44
C SER A 18 4.16 -14.16 6.57
N GLU A 19 4.57 -12.96 6.99
CA GLU A 19 4.33 -11.72 6.25
C GLU A 19 4.98 -11.75 4.87
N VAL A 20 6.11 -12.44 4.74
CA VAL A 20 6.82 -12.63 3.46
C VAL A 20 5.99 -13.47 2.49
N ILE A 21 5.38 -14.57 2.96
CA ILE A 21 4.50 -15.40 2.13
C ILE A 21 3.24 -14.62 1.76
N MET A 22 2.66 -13.89 2.73
CA MET A 22 1.47 -13.07 2.48
C MET A 22 1.76 -11.97 1.46
N LEU A 23 2.85 -11.21 1.60
CA LEU A 23 3.26 -10.19 0.66
C LEU A 23 3.48 -10.76 -0.74
N SER A 24 4.12 -11.93 -0.84
CA SER A 24 4.35 -12.61 -2.12
C SER A 24 3.02 -12.95 -2.81
N ALA A 25 2.06 -13.49 -2.05
CA ALA A 25 0.74 -13.78 -2.58
C ALA A 25 -0.04 -12.50 -2.92
N MET A 26 0.03 -11.46 -2.10
CA MET A 26 -0.58 -10.16 -2.43
C MET A 26 -0.06 -9.62 -3.76
N ARG A 27 1.25 -9.75 -4.05
CA ARG A 27 1.85 -9.29 -5.31
C ARG A 27 1.50 -10.16 -6.52
N GLU A 28 1.13 -11.41 -6.30
CA GLU A 28 0.63 -12.31 -7.35
C GLU A 28 -0.82 -11.98 -7.71
N TRP A 29 -1.67 -11.77 -6.71
CA TRP A 29 -3.12 -11.69 -6.87
C TRP A 29 -3.66 -10.26 -6.96
N LEU A 30 -2.96 -9.27 -6.41
CA LEU A 30 -3.43 -7.89 -6.31
C LEU A 30 -2.48 -6.94 -7.03
N GLN A 31 -3.02 -6.08 -7.88
CA GLN A 31 -2.26 -5.08 -8.64
C GLN A 31 -2.67 -3.66 -8.24
N PRO A 32 -1.73 -2.71 -8.12
CA PRO A 32 -2.10 -1.33 -7.87
C PRO A 32 -2.84 -0.71 -9.06
N GLU A 33 -4.05 -0.19 -8.81
CA GLU A 33 -4.86 0.51 -9.82
C GLU A 33 -5.40 1.83 -9.26
N ALA A 34 -5.67 2.78 -10.16
CA ALA A 34 -6.31 4.03 -9.80
C ALA A 34 -7.83 3.84 -9.70
N ASP A 35 -8.39 4.30 -8.59
CA ASP A 35 -9.84 4.45 -8.46
C ASP A 35 -10.28 5.73 -9.17
N LEU A 36 -11.07 5.55 -10.22
CA LEU A 36 -11.67 6.65 -10.98
C LEU A 36 -12.98 7.16 -10.37
N SER A 37 -13.43 6.59 -9.23
CA SER A 37 -14.58 7.10 -8.48
C SER A 37 -14.30 8.44 -7.81
N GLU A 38 -15.34 9.04 -7.22
CA GLU A 38 -15.21 10.30 -6.45
C GLU A 38 -14.15 10.22 -5.34
N SER A 39 -13.82 9.01 -4.90
CA SER A 39 -12.84 8.78 -3.87
C SER A 39 -11.39 8.81 -4.36
N GLN A 40 -11.08 8.94 -5.65
CA GLN A 40 -9.78 9.27 -6.28
C GLN A 40 -8.50 8.81 -5.53
N GLY A 41 -8.08 7.53 -5.60
CA GLY A 41 -6.87 7.04 -4.92
C GLY A 41 -6.16 5.88 -5.63
N ILE A 42 -5.08 5.33 -5.04
CA ILE A 42 -4.42 4.11 -5.55
C ILE A 42 -4.72 2.94 -4.61
N TYR A 43 -5.24 1.85 -5.16
CA TYR A 43 -5.70 0.69 -4.41
C TYR A 43 -5.00 -0.57 -4.88
N LEU A 44 -4.84 -1.55 -4.00
CA LEU A 44 -4.61 -2.93 -4.43
C LEU A 44 -5.92 -3.47 -4.96
N ASP A 45 -5.97 -3.62 -6.27
CA ASP A 45 -7.16 -4.01 -6.99
C ASP A 45 -7.42 -5.51 -6.87
N ALA A 46 -8.66 -5.77 -6.48
CA ALA A 46 -9.60 -6.60 -7.20
C ALA A 46 -10.99 -6.02 -6.86
N VAL A 47 -11.22 -4.76 -7.20
CA VAL A 47 -12.21 -3.86 -6.57
C VAL A 47 -13.46 -3.83 -7.42
N ASP A 48 -14.07 -4.99 -7.59
CA ASP A 48 -15.52 -5.05 -7.62
C ASP A 48 -15.97 -6.17 -6.67
N ALA A 49 -16.84 -5.83 -5.72
CA ALA A 49 -17.43 -6.79 -4.80
C ALA A 49 -18.33 -7.82 -5.53
N ALA A 50 -18.71 -7.52 -6.77
CA ALA A 50 -19.36 -8.41 -7.71
C ALA A 50 -18.39 -9.12 -8.67
N ASP A 51 -17.10 -8.76 -8.68
CA ASP A 51 -16.07 -9.45 -9.46
C ASP A 51 -15.66 -10.74 -8.73
N GLU A 52 -15.85 -11.84 -9.45
CA GLU A 52 -15.58 -13.18 -8.96
C GLU A 52 -14.08 -13.41 -8.77
N GLU A 53 -13.22 -12.76 -9.56
CA GLU A 53 -11.76 -12.85 -9.44
C GLU A 53 -11.26 -12.23 -8.13
N ALA A 54 -11.87 -11.13 -7.71
CA ALA A 54 -11.61 -10.51 -6.43
C ALA A 54 -11.90 -11.42 -5.25
N LEU A 55 -13.08 -12.03 -5.25
CA LEU A 55 -13.49 -12.95 -4.20
C LEU A 55 -12.56 -14.17 -4.14
N LEU A 56 -12.06 -14.64 -5.29
CA LEU A 56 -11.07 -15.71 -5.37
C LEU A 56 -9.71 -15.28 -4.79
N ALA A 57 -9.22 -14.08 -5.13
CA ALA A 57 -7.97 -13.54 -4.61
C ALA A 57 -8.01 -13.43 -3.08
N TYR A 58 -9.05 -12.79 -2.52
CA TYR A 58 -9.21 -12.67 -1.07
C TYR A 58 -9.37 -14.03 -0.38
N ALA A 59 -10.09 -14.98 -0.99
CA ALA A 59 -10.19 -16.34 -0.47
C ALA A 59 -8.85 -17.08 -0.50
N ALA A 60 -8.01 -16.85 -1.52
CA ALA A 60 -6.66 -17.41 -1.58
C ALA A 60 -5.76 -16.84 -0.49
N LEU A 61 -5.78 -15.52 -0.28
CA LEU A 61 -5.03 -14.86 0.79
C LEU A 61 -5.48 -15.34 2.18
N ALA A 62 -6.79 -15.47 2.40
CA ALA A 62 -7.34 -15.98 3.66
C ALA A 62 -6.93 -17.43 3.98
N ARG A 63 -6.53 -18.25 2.99
CA ARG A 63 -6.01 -19.61 3.22
C ARG A 63 -4.58 -19.63 3.73
N ILE A 64 -3.78 -18.61 3.40
CA ILE A 64 -2.39 -18.47 3.90
C ILE A 64 -2.42 -18.17 5.40
N CYS A 65 -3.45 -17.43 5.84
CA CYS A 65 -3.68 -17.06 7.22
C CYS A 65 -5.06 -17.51 7.71
N PRO A 66 -5.22 -18.79 8.08
CA PRO A 66 -6.50 -19.29 8.54
C PRO A 66 -6.91 -18.62 9.85
N TRP A 67 -8.05 -17.92 9.85
CA TRP A 67 -8.64 -17.40 11.09
C TRP A 67 -9.32 -18.52 11.89
N PRO A 68 -9.44 -18.36 13.23
CA PRO A 68 -10.31 -19.23 14.03
C PRO A 68 -11.72 -19.21 13.45
N SER A 69 -12.33 -20.38 13.29
CA SER A 69 -13.60 -20.58 12.58
C SER A 69 -14.72 -19.66 13.07
N GLY A 70 -14.96 -18.60 12.30
CA GLY A 70 -16.09 -17.68 12.27
C GLY A 70 -16.18 -17.15 10.84
N ARG A 71 -17.33 -16.66 10.40
CA ARG A 71 -17.45 -15.85 9.17
C ARG A 71 -18.22 -14.61 9.53
N GLY A 72 -17.65 -13.42 9.32
CA GLY A 72 -18.37 -12.16 9.53
C GLY A 72 -17.63 -10.92 9.04
N ALA A 73 -18.35 -9.81 8.90
CA ALA A 73 -17.81 -8.51 8.43
C ALA A 73 -16.61 -8.00 9.24
N ASN A 74 -16.51 -8.38 10.52
CA ASN A 74 -15.37 -8.02 11.38
C ASN A 74 -14.07 -8.72 10.96
N GLU A 75 -14.15 -9.93 10.40
CA GLU A 75 -12.99 -10.71 9.95
C GLU A 75 -12.50 -10.22 8.59
N GLU A 76 -13.41 -9.89 7.66
CA GLU A 76 -13.05 -9.26 6.37
C GLU A 76 -12.30 -7.94 6.59
N ARG A 77 -12.79 -7.13 7.53
CA ARG A 77 -12.13 -5.88 7.93
C ARG A 77 -10.77 -6.14 8.58
N ALA A 78 -10.68 -7.11 9.50
CA ALA A 78 -9.41 -7.45 10.15
C ALA A 78 -8.36 -7.96 9.14
N LEU A 79 -8.79 -8.72 8.12
CA LEU A 79 -7.93 -9.13 7.02
C LEU A 79 -7.46 -7.91 6.22
N ALA A 80 -8.37 -7.02 5.80
CA ALA A 80 -8.00 -5.81 5.06
C ALA A 80 -7.04 -4.92 5.85
N GLU A 81 -7.24 -4.76 7.16
CA GLU A 81 -6.34 -4.03 8.05
C GLU A 81 -4.96 -4.69 8.13
N ARG A 82 -4.90 -6.03 8.20
CA ARG A 82 -3.63 -6.75 8.19
C ARG A 82 -2.90 -6.64 6.85
N LEU A 83 -3.61 -6.76 5.73
CA LEU A 83 -3.05 -6.59 4.40
C LEU A 83 -2.52 -5.16 4.21
N ALA A 84 -3.25 -4.15 4.71
CA ALA A 84 -2.81 -2.76 4.71
C ALA A 84 -1.53 -2.56 5.55
N GLN A 85 -1.40 -3.22 6.71
CA GLN A 85 -0.18 -3.20 7.51
C GLN A 85 1.02 -3.80 6.76
N ILE A 86 0.83 -4.95 6.11
CA ILE A 86 1.89 -5.60 5.33
C ILE A 86 2.31 -4.73 4.14
N ALA A 87 1.33 -4.16 3.41
CA ALA A 87 1.61 -3.24 2.31
C ALA A 87 2.33 -1.97 2.80
N SER A 88 1.92 -1.41 3.94
CA SER A 88 2.56 -0.26 4.58
C SER A 88 4.02 -0.58 4.97
N GLY A 89 4.26 -1.70 5.63
CA GLY A 89 5.62 -2.16 5.95
C GLY A 89 6.50 -2.35 4.71
N PHE A 90 5.94 -2.95 3.65
CA PHE A 90 6.66 -3.10 2.39
C PHE A 90 6.95 -1.76 1.71
N ILE A 91 5.99 -0.83 1.70
CA ILE A 91 6.17 0.54 1.20
C ILE A 91 7.21 1.31 2.02
N LEU A 92 7.39 1.04 3.30
CA LEU A 92 8.38 1.71 4.13
C LEU A 92 9.79 1.12 3.94
N GLU A 93 9.89 -0.20 3.87
CA GLU A 93 11.17 -0.89 4.03
C GLU A 93 11.70 -1.57 2.75
N GLY A 94 10.81 -1.87 1.79
CA GLY A 94 11.17 -2.56 0.55
C GLY A 94 12.09 -1.71 -0.32
N LYS A 95 13.05 -2.33 -1.02
CA LYS A 95 14.12 -1.62 -1.75
C LYS A 95 13.85 -1.59 -3.25
N LEU A 96 13.93 -0.40 -3.82
CA LEU A 96 13.86 -0.15 -5.25
C LEU A 96 14.86 0.97 -5.58
N GLU A 97 15.65 0.80 -6.63
CA GLU A 97 16.57 1.82 -7.11
C GLU A 97 15.86 2.82 -8.04
N ALA A 98 16.34 4.06 -8.09
CA ALA A 98 15.89 5.00 -9.11
C ALA A 98 16.33 4.52 -10.50
N GLY A 99 15.51 4.76 -11.52
CA GLY A 99 15.81 4.31 -12.88
C GLY A 99 14.58 4.23 -13.77
N THR A 100 14.79 3.70 -14.97
CA THR A 100 13.72 3.46 -15.94
C THR A 100 13.30 2.00 -15.88
N TYR A 101 12.00 1.78 -15.71
CA TYR A 101 11.38 0.47 -15.60
C TYR A 101 10.38 0.30 -16.74
N VAL A 102 10.25 -0.94 -17.20
CA VAL A 102 9.24 -1.32 -18.19
C VAL A 102 8.22 -2.22 -17.52
N LEU A 103 6.99 -1.74 -17.43
CA LEU A 103 5.85 -2.56 -17.06
C LEU A 103 5.30 -3.21 -18.32
N ALA A 104 5.57 -4.50 -18.47
CA ALA A 104 5.01 -5.30 -19.56
C ALA A 104 3.50 -5.41 -19.40
N GLU A 105 2.77 -5.39 -20.52
CA GLU A 105 1.34 -5.65 -20.46
C GLU A 105 1.00 -7.06 -19.96
N ALA A 106 -0.12 -7.15 -19.25
CA ALA A 106 -0.77 -8.44 -19.04
C ALA A 106 -1.16 -9.03 -20.41
N ALA A 107 -0.99 -10.36 -20.57
CA ALA A 107 -1.27 -11.02 -21.83
C ALA A 107 -2.71 -10.75 -22.31
N GLY A 108 -2.85 -10.04 -23.44
CA GLY A 108 -4.16 -9.68 -24.02
C GLY A 108 -4.55 -8.19 -23.92
N GLY A 109 -3.71 -7.35 -23.32
CA GLY A 109 -3.85 -5.90 -23.36
C GLY A 109 -3.62 -5.30 -24.76
N SER A 110 -4.10 -4.06 -24.97
CA SER A 110 -3.96 -3.31 -26.23
C SER A 110 -3.02 -2.10 -26.11
N ARG A 111 -2.46 -1.91 -24.92
CA ARG A 111 -1.81 -0.69 -24.45
C ARG A 111 -0.38 -1.06 -24.06
N GLY A 112 0.41 -1.44 -25.07
CA GLY A 112 1.73 -2.08 -24.91
C GLY A 112 2.68 -1.42 -23.91
N ASP A 113 3.79 -2.11 -23.60
CA ASP A 113 4.78 -1.79 -22.56
C ASP A 113 4.85 -0.32 -22.13
N GLU A 114 4.58 -0.09 -20.84
CA GLU A 114 4.61 1.23 -20.22
C GLU A 114 6.01 1.51 -19.64
N VAL A 115 6.63 2.61 -20.08
CA VAL A 115 7.93 3.06 -19.59
C VAL A 115 7.72 4.03 -18.44
N ILE A 116 8.14 3.62 -17.24
CA ILE A 116 8.03 4.43 -16.02
C ILE A 116 9.42 4.88 -15.58
N THR A 117 9.57 6.18 -15.31
CA THR A 117 10.79 6.73 -14.71
C THR A 117 10.58 6.92 -13.22
N VAL A 118 11.37 6.24 -12.41
CA VAL A 118 11.41 6.40 -10.95
C VAL A 118 12.60 7.27 -10.59
N SER A 119 12.32 8.37 -9.89
CA SER A 119 13.34 9.32 -9.41
C SER A 119 13.54 9.17 -7.90
N PRO A 120 14.61 9.74 -7.32
CA PRO A 120 14.76 9.78 -5.87
C PRO A 120 13.59 10.48 -5.15
N GLU A 121 13.00 11.52 -5.75
CA GLU A 121 11.83 12.21 -5.19
C GLU A 121 10.61 11.29 -5.13
N HIS A 122 10.39 10.49 -6.17
CA HIS A 122 9.35 9.46 -6.16
C HIS A 122 9.53 8.46 -5.03
N LEU A 123 10.77 8.00 -4.81
CA LEU A 123 11.07 7.07 -3.71
C LEU A 123 10.82 7.72 -2.35
N SER A 124 11.18 8.99 -2.16
CA SER A 124 10.87 9.72 -0.93
C SER A 124 9.35 9.85 -0.71
N LEU A 125 8.61 10.27 -1.74
CA LEU A 125 7.14 10.38 -1.67
C LEU A 125 6.47 9.05 -1.40
N LEU A 126 6.95 7.96 -2.01
CA LEU A 126 6.48 6.61 -1.76
C LEU A 126 6.54 6.27 -0.26
N ARG A 127 7.63 6.63 0.45
CA ARG A 127 7.75 6.40 1.90
C ARG A 127 6.81 7.26 2.75
N GLY A 128 6.40 8.41 2.23
CA GLY A 128 5.44 9.29 2.88
C GLY A 128 3.99 8.86 2.66
N MET A 129 3.71 7.85 1.83
CA MET A 129 2.34 7.51 1.48
C MET A 129 1.56 6.92 2.65
N ASN A 130 0.29 7.32 2.75
CA ASN A 130 -0.64 6.71 3.67
C ASN A 130 -1.34 5.49 3.04
N THR A 131 -1.07 4.33 3.61
CA THR A 131 -1.80 3.09 3.33
C THR A 131 -2.88 2.85 4.39
N ARG A 132 -4.10 2.47 3.97
CA ARG A 132 -5.18 2.10 4.91
C ARG A 132 -6.13 1.06 4.33
N ALA A 133 -6.91 0.43 5.22
CA ALA A 133 -8.07 -0.34 4.79
C ALA A 133 -9.24 0.61 4.44
N LEU A 134 -9.93 0.33 3.33
CA LEU A 134 -11.20 0.94 2.98
C LEU A 134 -12.23 -0.16 2.72
N GLY A 135 -13.10 -0.42 3.70
CA GLY A 135 -13.99 -1.58 3.66
C GLY A 135 -13.18 -2.88 3.64
N ARG A 136 -13.26 -3.62 2.53
CA ARG A 136 -12.49 -4.85 2.28
C ARG A 136 -11.21 -4.62 1.45
N ALA A 137 -11.04 -3.43 0.88
CA ALA A 137 -9.92 -3.11 0.00
C ALA A 137 -8.72 -2.54 0.77
N VAL A 138 -7.54 -2.65 0.18
CA VAL A 138 -6.33 -1.96 0.66
C VAL A 138 -6.08 -0.76 -0.24
N MET A 139 -6.10 0.43 0.33
CA MET A 139 -5.75 1.69 -0.32
C MET A 139 -4.26 1.94 -0.06
N LEU A 140 -3.43 1.89 -1.10
CA LEU A 140 -1.99 2.14 -1.02
C LEU A 140 -1.66 3.62 -0.89
N MET A 141 -2.42 4.47 -1.59
CA MET A 141 -2.36 5.92 -1.48
C MET A 141 -3.73 6.47 -1.11
N ASP A 142 -3.83 7.05 0.09
CA ASP A 142 -5.05 7.71 0.55
C ASP A 142 -5.39 8.93 -0.29
N SER A 143 -6.50 8.86 -0.98
CA SER A 143 -7.02 9.93 -1.81
C SER A 143 -7.20 11.27 -1.14
N LYS A 144 -7.60 11.25 0.13
CA LYS A 144 -7.82 12.46 0.91
C LYS A 144 -6.52 13.01 1.47
N ARG A 145 -5.56 12.12 1.70
CA ARG A 145 -4.39 12.31 2.58
C ARG A 145 -3.18 11.53 2.03
N PRO A 146 -2.74 11.78 0.79
CA PRO A 146 -1.87 10.84 0.07
C PRO A 146 -0.49 10.70 0.70
N TYR A 147 0.04 11.77 1.30
CA TYR A 147 1.40 11.82 1.85
C TYR A 147 1.46 12.19 3.34
N GLY A 148 0.32 12.19 4.03
CA GLY A 148 0.22 12.69 5.41
C GLY A 148 -1.18 13.13 5.79
N ASP A 149 -1.31 13.85 6.91
CA ASP A 149 -2.60 14.17 7.51
C ASP A 149 -3.24 15.49 7.03
N MET A 150 -2.57 16.22 6.13
CA MET A 150 -3.07 17.50 5.65
C MET A 150 -4.00 17.33 4.44
N SER A 151 -5.07 18.12 4.40
CA SER A 151 -5.91 18.23 3.20
C SER A 151 -5.21 18.96 2.05
N TYR A 152 -4.22 19.81 2.36
CA TYR A 152 -3.39 20.48 1.35
C TYR A 152 -2.06 19.72 1.22
N PHE A 153 -2.08 18.70 0.36
CA PHE A 153 -1.03 17.68 0.31
C PHE A 153 0.34 18.21 -0.10
N TYR A 154 0.46 19.37 -0.77
CA TYR A 154 1.76 19.99 -1.07
C TYR A 154 2.59 20.29 0.19
N ILE A 155 1.96 20.56 1.33
CA ILE A 155 2.66 20.73 2.61
C ILE A 155 3.37 19.43 2.99
N ASP A 156 2.67 18.30 2.87
CA ASP A 156 3.21 17.00 3.26
C ASP A 156 4.20 16.47 2.23
N MET A 157 4.00 16.76 0.93
CA MET A 157 5.02 16.52 -0.09
C MET A 157 6.31 17.29 0.21
N ALA A 158 6.22 18.61 0.49
CA ALA A 158 7.39 19.42 0.83
C ALA A 158 8.13 18.85 2.03
N ARG A 159 7.41 18.51 3.11
CA ARG A 159 8.01 17.88 4.30
C ARG A 159 8.69 16.55 3.97
N THR A 160 8.05 15.70 3.18
CA THR A 160 8.58 14.39 2.78
C THR A 160 9.83 14.53 1.92
N LEU A 161 9.88 15.55 1.06
CA LEU A 161 11.01 15.87 0.20
C LEU A 161 12.11 16.67 0.93
N GLY A 162 11.92 17.06 2.19
CA GLY A 162 12.86 17.88 2.95
C GLY A 162 12.90 19.35 2.52
N GLU A 163 11.85 19.83 1.86
CA GLU A 163 11.72 21.18 1.34
C GLU A 163 11.00 22.13 2.32
N PRO A 164 11.32 23.43 2.28
CA PRO A 164 10.63 24.41 3.11
C PRO A 164 9.16 24.53 2.73
N VAL A 165 8.29 24.75 3.72
CA VAL A 165 6.89 25.12 3.52
C VAL A 165 6.79 26.65 3.57
N PRO A 166 6.71 27.35 2.44
CA PRO A 166 6.60 28.81 2.41
C PRO A 166 5.26 29.24 3.01
N LEU A 167 5.29 30.25 3.89
CA LEU A 167 4.10 30.83 4.51
C LEU A 167 3.90 32.26 4.01
N ASP A 168 2.65 32.63 3.72
CA ASP A 168 2.26 34.00 3.43
C ASP A 168 2.19 34.85 4.72
N ALA A 169 1.90 36.15 4.58
CA ALA A 169 1.78 37.07 5.71
C ALA A 169 0.66 36.70 6.71
N SER A 170 -0.26 35.81 6.33
CA SER A 170 -1.33 35.28 7.19
C SER A 170 -0.97 33.93 7.83
N GLY A 171 0.23 33.42 7.60
CA GLY A 171 0.69 32.13 8.10
C GLY A 171 0.14 30.93 7.33
N ARG A 172 -0.42 31.13 6.13
CA ARG A 172 -0.93 30.05 5.27
C ARG A 172 0.12 29.62 4.27
N ALA A 173 0.17 28.32 3.98
CA ALA A 173 1.08 27.80 2.96
C ALA A 173 0.82 28.44 1.60
N SER A 174 1.86 28.95 0.95
CA SER A 174 1.78 29.63 -0.34
C SER A 174 2.99 29.27 -1.19
N PHE A 175 2.82 28.24 -2.01
CA PHE A 175 3.84 27.76 -2.93
C PHE A 175 3.84 28.59 -4.22
N LEU A 176 5.02 28.73 -4.84
CA LEU A 176 5.14 29.32 -6.16
C LEU A 176 4.49 28.41 -7.23
N PRO A 177 3.93 28.96 -8.32
CA PRO A 177 3.25 28.17 -9.35
C PRO A 177 4.10 27.04 -9.93
N GLU A 178 5.41 27.26 -10.11
CA GLU A 178 6.35 26.26 -10.62
C GLU A 178 6.57 25.09 -9.64
N VAL A 179 6.49 25.34 -8.32
CA VAL A 179 6.57 24.28 -7.30
C VAL A 179 5.29 23.45 -7.30
N ILE A 180 4.14 24.12 -7.43
CA ILE A 180 2.84 23.45 -7.57
C ILE A 180 2.85 22.54 -8.80
N ALA A 181 3.28 23.06 -9.95
CA ALA A 181 3.34 22.27 -11.19
C ALA A 181 4.25 21.03 -11.04
N ARG A 182 5.41 21.18 -10.38
CA ARG A 182 6.31 20.05 -10.09
C ARG A 182 5.64 19.01 -9.19
N TYR A 183 4.92 19.44 -8.16
CA TYR A 183 4.22 18.53 -7.24
C TYR A 183 3.04 17.84 -7.89
N ASP A 184 2.29 18.51 -8.75
CA ASP A 184 1.22 17.90 -9.53
C ASP A 184 1.77 16.84 -10.49
N GLU A 185 2.90 17.13 -11.14
CA GLU A 185 3.59 16.17 -11.99
C GLU A 185 4.05 14.93 -11.19
N LEU A 186 4.76 15.13 -10.09
CA LEU A 186 5.21 14.04 -9.22
C LEU A 186 4.02 13.21 -8.71
N HIS A 187 2.95 13.86 -8.26
CA HIS A 187 1.76 13.18 -7.77
C HIS A 187 1.07 12.37 -8.87
N GLY A 188 0.92 12.93 -10.07
CA GLY A 188 0.34 12.24 -11.22
C GLY A 188 1.15 11.01 -11.66
N GLN A 189 2.46 11.01 -11.43
CA GLN A 189 3.35 9.90 -11.76
C GLN A 189 3.30 8.74 -10.74
N MET A 190 2.75 8.96 -9.53
CA MET A 190 2.83 7.98 -8.45
C MET A 190 2.11 6.67 -8.71
N LEU A 191 1.05 6.61 -9.54
CA LEU A 191 0.45 5.32 -9.91
C LEU A 191 1.47 4.40 -10.59
N GLY A 192 2.18 4.93 -11.59
CA GLY A 192 3.22 4.17 -12.29
C GLY A 192 4.35 3.76 -11.34
N VAL A 193 4.79 4.67 -10.47
CA VAL A 193 5.82 4.39 -9.46
C VAL A 193 5.39 3.29 -8.50
N VAL A 194 4.15 3.34 -8.00
CA VAL A 194 3.62 2.33 -7.08
C VAL A 194 3.52 0.97 -7.77
N ARG A 195 3.08 0.91 -9.03
CA ARG A 195 3.06 -0.34 -9.83
C ARG A 195 4.46 -0.90 -10.01
N VAL A 196 5.44 -0.06 -10.35
CA VAL A 196 6.86 -0.46 -10.45
C VAL A 196 7.37 -0.96 -9.11
N PHE A 197 7.15 -0.22 -8.02
CA PHE A 197 7.60 -0.63 -6.69
C PHE A 197 6.98 -1.95 -6.28
N TRP A 198 5.67 -2.09 -6.43
CA TRP A 198 4.95 -3.32 -6.13
C TRP A 198 5.47 -4.52 -6.94
N ARG A 199 5.87 -4.29 -8.20
CA ARG A 199 6.34 -5.37 -9.07
C ARG A 199 7.81 -5.72 -8.87
N PHE A 200 8.68 -4.74 -8.68
CA PHE A 200 10.13 -4.92 -8.78
C PHE A 200 10.88 -4.76 -7.45
N ALA A 201 10.28 -4.15 -6.43
CA ALA A 201 10.99 -3.94 -5.17
C ALA A 201 11.27 -5.26 -4.44
N GLU A 202 12.45 -5.32 -3.83
CA GLU A 202 12.86 -6.41 -2.95
C GLU A 202 12.27 -6.16 -1.55
N PRO A 203 11.58 -7.13 -0.93
CA PRO A 203 11.19 -7.01 0.46
C PRO A 203 12.42 -6.80 1.34
N ALA A 204 12.28 -6.02 2.43
CA ALA A 204 13.30 -6.02 3.46
C ALA A 204 13.49 -7.45 3.98
N GLN A 205 14.72 -7.91 4.05
CA GLN A 205 15.01 -9.21 4.65
C GLN A 205 14.55 -9.16 6.10
N SER A 206 13.64 -10.05 6.50
CA SER A 206 13.31 -10.25 7.90
C SER A 206 14.63 -10.59 8.62
N GLY A 207 15.05 -9.71 9.53
CA GLY A 207 16.24 -9.96 10.34
C GLY A 207 16.11 -11.31 11.02
N VAL A 208 17.13 -12.16 10.84
CA VAL A 208 17.32 -13.43 11.53
C VAL A 208 17.44 -13.19 13.03
#